data_AF-A0A5E4ZB71-F1
#
_entry.id   AF-A0A5E4ZB71-F1
#
_cell.length_a   1.000
_cell.length_b   1.000
_cell.length_c   1.000
_cell.angle_alpha   90.00
_cell.angle_beta   90.00
_cell.angle_gamma   90.00
#
_symmetry.space_group_name_H-M   'P 1'
#
loop_
_entity.id
_entity.type
_entity.pdbx_description
1 polymer ?
#
loop_
_entity_poly.entity_id
_entity_poly.type
_entity_poly.pdbx_seq_one_letter_code
_entity_poly.pdbx_strand_id
1 'polypeptide(L)'
;MSAPQPTTPQKICEGLLNEGKQYNIEHKILPSENAVADRLLSCGLELKEAYRELHEKLHKHPPALKVFLGLLLSTAAFWSPERITKARSERDDLANINQQIARKAADLAELLERRSDLHNTSGFSSSTHYHVCDVIEAACENNHLFQSYIKERLDALTGQFDLKYWPSLSQFLQVIASDAEHASTEASDPLTAAATAAARPSRADFFKALFAAIEENSAENFGQLPKGFKLSDSTLASLANCVLDFGPDDLADGAYVKRLRQRERSVEK
;
A
#
# COMPACT_ATOMS: atom_id res chain seq x y z
N MET A 1 -19.48 50.95 -3.05
CA MET A 1 -19.00 49.65 -3.54
C MET A 1 -17.53 49.55 -3.17
N SER A 2 -17.20 48.79 -2.12
CA SER A 2 -15.79 48.61 -1.73
C SER A 2 -15.07 47.79 -2.79
N ALA A 3 -13.89 48.24 -3.20
CA ALA A 3 -13.01 47.50 -4.10
C ALA A 3 -12.71 46.09 -3.53
N PRO A 4 -12.63 45.04 -4.35
CA PRO A 4 -12.21 43.72 -3.88
C PRO A 4 -10.81 43.84 -3.25
N GLN A 5 -10.67 43.41 -2.00
CA GLN A 5 -9.36 43.35 -1.36
C GLN A 5 -8.43 42.45 -2.19
N PRO A 6 -7.14 42.80 -2.36
CA PRO A 6 -6.19 41.92 -3.02
C PRO A 6 -6.11 40.60 -2.23
N THR A 7 -6.52 39.50 -2.86
CA THR A 7 -6.41 38.16 -2.31
C THR A 7 -4.94 37.77 -2.24
N THR A 8 -4.39 37.70 -1.02
CA THR A 8 -3.00 37.29 -0.80
C THR A 8 -2.79 35.82 -1.21
N PRO A 9 -1.59 35.42 -1.65
CA PRO A 9 -1.25 34.02 -1.95
C PRO A 9 -1.67 33.02 -0.87
N GLN A 10 -1.50 33.40 0.41
CA GLN A 10 -1.93 32.61 1.56
C GLN A 10 -3.45 32.34 1.54
N LYS A 11 -4.27 33.39 1.49
CA LYS A 11 -5.74 33.27 1.38
C LYS A 11 -6.20 32.42 0.19
N ILE A 12 -5.47 32.44 -0.93
CA ILE A 12 -5.80 31.61 -2.10
C ILE A 12 -5.54 30.13 -1.78
N CYS A 13 -4.37 29.81 -1.23
CA CYS A 13 -4.02 28.43 -0.86
C CYS A 13 -4.95 27.89 0.24
N GLU A 14 -5.17 28.66 1.31
CA GLU A 14 -6.07 28.31 2.40
C GLU A 14 -7.54 28.21 1.93
N GLY A 15 -7.94 29.02 0.95
CA GLY A 15 -9.24 28.92 0.30
C GLY A 15 -9.43 27.55 -0.38
N LEU A 16 -8.45 27.12 -1.17
CA LEU A 16 -8.47 25.80 -1.82
C LEU A 16 -8.48 24.64 -0.81
N LEU A 17 -7.74 24.76 0.30
CA LEU A 17 -7.76 23.76 1.38
C LEU A 17 -9.14 23.68 2.03
N ASN A 18 -9.77 24.82 2.32
CA ASN A 18 -11.11 24.86 2.89
C ASN A 18 -12.17 24.32 1.93
N GLU A 19 -12.11 24.67 0.65
CA GLU A 19 -13.01 24.13 -0.39
C GLU A 19 -12.87 22.60 -0.51
N GLY A 20 -11.64 22.08 -0.54
CA GLY A 20 -11.37 20.65 -0.58
C GLY A 20 -11.89 19.93 0.67
N LYS A 21 -11.65 20.50 1.85
CA LYS A 21 -12.15 19.95 3.13
C LYS A 21 -13.68 19.91 3.17
N GLN A 22 -14.34 20.99 2.74
CA GLN A 22 -15.80 21.06 2.68
C GLN A 22 -16.37 19.98 1.76
N TYR A 23 -15.80 19.82 0.57
CA TYR A 23 -16.18 18.75 -0.36
C TYR A 23 -16.04 17.36 0.28
N ASN A 24 -14.91 17.08 0.93
CA ASN A 24 -14.66 15.80 1.60
C ASN A 24 -15.65 15.53 2.75
N ILE A 25 -15.99 16.54 3.54
CA ILE A 25 -16.98 16.44 4.64
C ILE A 25 -18.38 16.14 4.08
N GLU A 26 -18.81 16.88 3.06
CA GLU A 26 -20.13 16.70 2.43
C GLU A 26 -20.29 15.30 1.83
N HIS A 27 -19.22 14.76 1.24
CA HIS A 27 -19.22 13.44 0.60
C HIS A 27 -18.82 12.31 1.55
N LYS A 28 -18.44 12.61 2.80
CA LYS A 28 -17.96 11.64 3.81
C LYS A 28 -16.76 10.81 3.34
N ILE A 29 -15.81 11.44 2.67
CA ILE A 29 -14.59 10.81 2.15
C ILE A 29 -13.33 11.46 2.74
N LEU A 30 -12.20 10.76 2.61
CA LEU A 30 -10.85 11.28 2.88
C LEU A 30 -10.67 12.03 4.23
N PRO A 31 -11.15 11.48 5.37
CA PRO A 31 -11.02 12.15 6.67
C PRO A 31 -9.57 12.39 7.09
N SER A 32 -8.63 11.56 6.62
CA SER A 32 -7.19 11.72 6.84
C SER A 32 -6.62 12.93 6.12
N GLU A 33 -7.08 13.24 4.90
CA GLU A 33 -6.65 14.44 4.19
C GLU A 33 -7.19 15.71 4.86
N ASN A 34 -8.41 15.66 5.40
CA ASN A 34 -8.99 16.75 6.17
C ASN A 34 -8.15 17.09 7.41
N ALA A 35 -7.69 16.07 8.14
CA ALA A 35 -6.80 16.28 9.29
C ALA A 35 -5.47 16.94 8.90
N VAL A 36 -4.89 16.59 7.74
CA VAL A 36 -3.68 17.25 7.23
C VAL A 36 -3.98 18.69 6.79
N ALA A 37 -5.11 18.93 6.12
CA ALA A 37 -5.54 20.27 5.74
C ALA A 37 -5.72 21.17 6.97
N ASP A 38 -6.29 20.65 8.06
CA ASP A 38 -6.42 21.40 9.32
C ASP A 38 -5.05 21.81 9.90
N ARG A 39 -4.04 20.93 9.84
CA ARG A 39 -2.66 21.28 10.23
C ARG A 39 -2.07 22.40 9.38
N LEU A 40 -2.23 22.32 8.05
CA LEU A 40 -1.78 23.36 7.12
C LEU A 40 -2.46 24.71 7.39
N LEU A 41 -3.75 24.68 7.74
CA LEU A 41 -4.52 25.87 8.10
C LEU A 41 -4.07 26.45 9.44
N SER A 42 -3.70 25.62 10.42
CA SER A 42 -3.15 26.10 11.70
C SER A 42 -1.75 26.71 11.57
N CYS A 43 -0.94 26.26 10.59
CA CYS A 43 0.42 26.74 10.35
C CYS A 43 0.50 27.87 9.29
N GLY A 44 -0.58 28.64 9.11
CA GLY A 44 -0.67 29.64 8.04
C GLY A 44 0.42 30.72 8.07
N LEU A 45 0.90 31.08 9.27
CA LEU A 45 1.97 32.09 9.42
C LEU A 45 3.32 31.56 8.98
N GLU A 46 3.64 30.32 9.36
CA GLU A 46 4.85 29.58 9.00
C GLU A 46 4.92 29.34 7.49
N LEU A 47 3.77 29.14 6.85
CA LEU A 47 3.65 28.83 5.43
C LEU A 47 3.56 30.05 4.52
N LYS A 48 3.63 31.27 5.04
CA LYS A 48 3.46 32.50 4.24
C LYS A 48 4.39 32.58 3.03
N GLU A 49 5.68 32.26 3.21
CA GLU A 49 6.67 32.26 2.12
C GLU A 49 6.46 31.07 1.18
N ALA A 50 6.10 29.90 1.72
CA ALA A 50 5.79 28.71 0.93
C ALA A 50 4.58 28.92 0.02
N TYR A 51 3.50 29.50 0.55
CA TYR A 51 2.30 29.86 -0.22
C TYR A 51 2.57 30.94 -1.25
N ARG A 52 3.48 31.89 -0.96
CA ARG A 52 3.92 32.87 -1.96
C ARG A 52 4.60 32.19 -3.14
N GLU A 53 5.59 31.33 -2.89
CA GLU A 53 6.31 30.62 -3.96
C GLU A 53 5.36 29.71 -4.77
N LEU A 54 4.47 28.97 -4.09
CA LEU A 54 3.47 28.14 -4.74
C LEU A 54 2.58 28.95 -5.68
N HIS A 55 2.03 30.06 -5.18
CA HIS A 55 1.20 30.93 -5.99
C HIS A 55 1.98 31.52 -7.16
N GLU A 56 3.17 32.08 -6.94
CA GLU A 56 4.02 32.64 -8.00
C GLU A 56 4.27 31.65 -9.14
N LYS A 57 4.49 30.37 -8.82
CA LYS A 57 4.79 29.32 -9.79
C LYS A 57 3.57 28.69 -10.45
N LEU A 58 2.42 28.64 -9.75
CA LEU A 58 1.26 27.86 -10.20
C LEU A 58 0.04 28.69 -10.59
N HIS A 59 -0.06 29.97 -10.21
CA HIS A 59 -1.27 30.78 -10.46
C HIS A 59 -1.67 30.91 -11.94
N LYS A 60 -0.71 30.82 -12.87
CA LYS A 60 -0.97 30.89 -14.33
C LYS A 60 -1.59 29.61 -14.89
N HIS A 61 -1.61 28.54 -14.11
CA HIS A 61 -2.16 27.23 -14.46
C HIS A 61 -3.26 26.90 -13.46
N PRO A 62 -4.53 27.30 -13.71
CA PRO A 62 -5.60 27.26 -12.73
C PRO A 62 -5.75 25.94 -11.94
N PRO A 63 -5.64 24.74 -12.54
CA PRO A 63 -5.75 23.49 -11.77
C PRO A 63 -4.49 23.16 -10.97
N ALA A 64 -3.31 23.67 -11.35
CA ALA A 64 -2.03 23.18 -10.85
C ALA A 64 -1.82 23.42 -9.35
N LEU A 65 -2.31 24.56 -8.82
CA LEU A 65 -2.23 24.84 -7.38
C LEU A 65 -3.09 23.86 -6.56
N LYS A 66 -4.32 23.59 -7.03
CA LYS A 66 -5.22 22.62 -6.39
C LYS A 66 -4.65 21.20 -6.46
N VAL A 67 -4.09 20.82 -7.61
CA VAL A 67 -3.44 19.51 -7.80
C VAL A 67 -2.26 19.36 -6.86
N PHE A 68 -1.35 20.35 -6.79
CA PHE A 68 -0.21 20.28 -5.88
C PHE A 68 -0.65 20.12 -4.41
N LEU A 69 -1.62 20.92 -3.96
CA LEU A 69 -2.13 20.82 -2.59
C LEU A 69 -2.77 19.44 -2.35
N GLY A 70 -3.53 18.91 -3.31
CA GLY A 70 -4.05 17.55 -3.26
C GLY A 70 -2.95 16.50 -3.10
N LEU A 71 -1.89 16.57 -3.91
CA LEU A 71 -0.74 15.64 -3.80
C LEU A 71 -0.08 15.72 -2.43
N LEU A 72 0.10 16.92 -1.88
CA LEU A 72 0.66 17.11 -0.54
C LEU A 72 -0.24 16.49 0.54
N LEU A 73 -1.55 16.74 0.48
CA LEU A 73 -2.54 16.19 1.41
C LEU A 73 -2.57 14.67 1.33
N SER A 74 -2.71 14.09 0.14
CA SER A 74 -2.73 12.64 -0.06
C SER A 74 -1.42 12.02 0.42
N THR A 75 -0.27 12.54 0.00
CA THR A 75 1.04 12.01 0.42
C THR A 75 1.17 12.01 1.94
N ALA A 76 0.83 13.11 2.62
CA ALA A 76 0.93 13.20 4.08
C ALA A 76 -0.11 12.33 4.81
N ALA A 77 -1.33 12.23 4.29
CA ALA A 77 -2.41 11.44 4.88
C ALA A 77 -2.12 9.93 4.83
N PHE A 78 -1.50 9.48 3.74
CA PHE A 78 -0.98 8.12 3.63
C PHE A 78 0.30 7.93 4.45
N TRP A 79 1.15 8.95 4.53
CA TRP A 79 2.38 8.95 5.31
C TRP A 79 2.18 9.29 6.80
N SER A 80 1.14 8.75 7.43
CA SER A 80 0.98 8.84 8.90
C SER A 80 1.79 7.73 9.59
N PRO A 81 2.59 8.05 10.62
CA PRO A 81 3.40 7.06 11.35
C PRO A 81 2.58 5.84 11.81
N GLU A 82 1.33 6.05 12.22
CA GLU A 82 0.42 5.00 12.66
C GLU A 82 0.03 4.06 11.52
N ARG A 83 -0.31 4.60 10.34
CA ARG A 83 -0.66 3.79 9.16
C ARG A 83 0.53 3.03 8.62
N ILE A 84 1.71 3.65 8.60
CA ILE A 84 2.95 3.00 8.20
C ILE A 84 3.29 1.87 9.16
N THR A 85 3.18 2.11 10.48
CA THR A 85 3.42 1.08 11.49
C THR A 85 2.44 -0.09 11.35
N LYS A 86 1.15 0.22 11.13
CA LYS A 86 0.12 -0.80 10.88
C LYS A 86 0.40 -1.63 9.62
N ALA A 87 0.68 -0.98 8.48
CA ALA A 87 0.98 -1.68 7.23
C ALA A 87 2.21 -2.59 7.33
N ARG A 88 3.20 -2.20 8.14
CA ARG A 88 4.37 -3.06 8.44
C ARG A 88 4.00 -4.24 9.30
N SER A 89 3.21 -4.03 10.35
CA SER A 89 2.69 -5.13 11.19
C SER A 89 1.93 -6.13 10.33
N GLU A 90 1.04 -5.67 9.45
CA GLU A 90 0.24 -6.53 8.57
C GLU A 90 1.13 -7.32 7.58
N ARG A 91 2.19 -6.70 7.03
CA ARG A 91 3.17 -7.39 6.20
C ARG A 91 3.93 -8.46 6.98
N ASP A 92 4.42 -8.11 8.17
CA ASP A 92 5.20 -9.02 9.02
C ASP A 92 4.32 -10.18 9.52
N ASP A 93 3.04 -9.91 9.82
CA ASP A 93 2.02 -10.89 10.17
C ASP A 93 1.77 -11.84 9.00
N LEU A 94 1.62 -11.33 7.77
CA LEU A 94 1.43 -12.16 6.58
C LEU A 94 2.64 -13.07 6.30
N ALA A 95 3.86 -12.53 6.43
CA ALA A 95 5.09 -13.32 6.31
C ALA A 95 5.16 -14.42 7.38
N ASN A 96 4.78 -14.11 8.62
CA ASN A 96 4.71 -15.08 9.71
C ASN A 96 3.62 -16.14 9.48
N ILE A 97 2.46 -15.77 8.92
CA ILE A 97 1.41 -16.72 8.53
C ILE A 97 1.94 -17.69 7.47
N ASN A 98 2.63 -17.20 6.44
CA ASN A 98 3.23 -18.05 5.40
C ASN A 98 4.25 -19.04 5.99
N GLN A 99 5.12 -18.59 6.89
CA GLN A 99 6.05 -19.50 7.60
C GLN A 99 5.33 -20.56 8.43
N GLN A 100 4.23 -20.20 9.09
CA GLN A 100 3.43 -21.16 9.85
C GLN A 100 2.71 -22.16 8.95
N ILE A 101 2.16 -21.71 7.82
CA ILE A 101 1.54 -22.58 6.81
C ILE A 101 2.59 -23.56 6.29
N ALA A 102 3.77 -23.08 5.89
CA ALA A 102 4.87 -23.92 5.39
C ALA A 102 5.22 -25.05 6.36
N ARG A 103 5.50 -24.71 7.63
CA ARG A 103 5.85 -25.70 8.67
C ARG A 103 4.73 -26.69 8.92
N LYS A 104 3.50 -26.21 9.15
CA LYS A 104 2.37 -27.08 9.48
C LYS A 104 1.98 -27.99 8.32
N ALA A 105 2.05 -27.49 7.08
CA ALA A 105 1.78 -28.29 5.90
C ALA A 105 2.84 -29.38 5.69
N ALA A 106 4.13 -29.06 5.92
CA ALA A 106 5.21 -30.04 5.87
C ALA A 106 5.05 -31.13 6.95
N ASP A 107 4.80 -30.75 8.21
CA ASP A 107 4.57 -31.69 9.31
C ASP A 107 3.37 -32.60 9.01
N LEU A 108 2.27 -32.04 8.50
CA LEU A 108 1.09 -32.80 8.13
C LEU A 108 1.35 -33.74 6.95
N ALA A 109 2.16 -33.32 5.97
CA ALA A 109 2.53 -34.18 4.85
C ALA A 109 3.28 -35.44 5.33
N GLU A 110 4.23 -35.29 6.25
CA GLU A 110 4.95 -36.42 6.85
C GLU A 110 4.00 -37.36 7.59
N LEU A 111 3.06 -36.82 8.38
CA LEU A 111 2.05 -37.63 9.07
C LEU A 111 1.12 -38.37 8.09
N LEU A 112 0.72 -37.74 6.98
CA LEU A 112 -0.11 -38.35 5.95
C LEU A 112 0.63 -39.47 5.22
N GLU A 113 1.91 -39.29 4.92
CA GLU A 113 2.77 -40.32 4.33
C GLU A 113 2.91 -41.50 5.28
N ARG A 114 3.23 -41.23 6.56
CA ARG A 114 3.34 -42.27 7.58
C ARG A 114 2.04 -43.04 7.78
N ARG A 115 0.89 -42.36 7.71
CA ARG A 115 -0.43 -43.00 7.79
C ARG A 115 -0.65 -43.93 6.60
N SER A 116 -0.33 -43.49 5.38
CA SER A 116 -0.43 -44.32 4.17
C SER A 116 0.45 -45.56 4.26
N ASP A 117 1.68 -45.45 4.77
CA ASP A 117 2.55 -46.61 4.99
C ASP A 117 1.93 -47.63 5.94
N LEU A 118 1.34 -47.16 7.04
CA LEU A 118 0.67 -48.03 8.01
C LEU A 118 -0.57 -48.70 7.41
N HIS A 119 -1.38 -47.99 6.62
CA HIS A 119 -2.52 -48.60 5.91
C HIS A 119 -2.08 -49.75 5.00
N ASN A 120 -0.90 -49.62 4.38
CA ASN A 120 -0.39 -50.62 3.44
C ASN A 120 0.34 -51.79 4.13
N THR A 121 0.86 -51.62 5.35
CA THR A 121 1.78 -52.59 5.98
C THR A 121 1.33 -53.16 7.31
N SER A 122 0.49 -52.45 8.07
CA SER A 122 0.19 -52.81 9.46
C SER A 122 -0.99 -53.80 9.63
N GLY A 123 -1.76 -54.04 8.56
CA GLY A 123 -3.01 -54.79 8.63
C GLY A 123 -4.18 -54.01 9.25
N PHE A 124 -3.96 -52.74 9.61
CA PHE A 124 -5.00 -51.83 10.10
C PHE A 124 -5.29 -50.74 9.05
N SER A 125 -6.56 -50.39 8.94
CA SER A 125 -7.04 -49.25 8.13
C SER A 125 -7.77 -48.24 9.01
N SER A 126 -7.88 -47.00 8.54
CA SER A 126 -8.71 -45.97 9.17
C SER A 126 -9.69 -45.39 8.15
N SER A 127 -10.91 -45.06 8.60
CA SER A 127 -11.99 -44.49 7.80
C SER A 127 -11.75 -43.02 7.44
N THR A 128 -10.67 -42.76 6.71
CA THR A 128 -10.22 -41.41 6.34
C THR A 128 -10.13 -41.28 4.83
N HIS A 129 -10.24 -40.06 4.31
CA HIS A 129 -10.00 -39.81 2.88
C HIS A 129 -8.60 -40.27 2.48
N TYR A 130 -8.55 -41.01 1.38
CA TYR A 130 -7.32 -41.55 0.81
C TYR A 130 -6.97 -40.83 -0.50
N HIS A 131 -7.97 -40.41 -1.27
CA HIS A 131 -7.80 -39.77 -2.56
C HIS A 131 -8.07 -38.27 -2.52
N VAL A 132 -7.33 -37.49 -3.31
CA VAL A 132 -7.48 -36.03 -3.38
C VAL A 132 -8.86 -35.62 -3.88
N CYS A 133 -9.46 -36.37 -4.83
CA CYS A 133 -10.82 -36.08 -5.30
C CYS A 133 -11.87 -36.24 -4.21
N ASP A 134 -11.72 -37.22 -3.31
CA ASP A 134 -12.66 -37.41 -2.18
C ASP A 134 -12.65 -36.17 -1.27
N VAL A 135 -11.46 -35.59 -1.06
CA VAL A 135 -11.29 -34.37 -0.28
C VAL A 135 -11.90 -33.17 -1.00
N ILE A 136 -11.71 -33.05 -2.32
CA ILE A 136 -12.31 -31.98 -3.13
C ILE A 136 -13.84 -32.06 -3.07
N GLU A 137 -14.40 -33.25 -3.26
CA GLU A 137 -15.85 -33.45 -3.22
C GLU A 137 -16.42 -33.12 -1.84
N ALA A 138 -15.80 -33.62 -0.77
CA ALA A 138 -16.20 -33.32 0.60
C ALA A 138 -16.12 -31.81 0.93
N ALA A 139 -15.04 -31.15 0.51
CA ALA A 139 -14.89 -29.69 0.71
C ALA A 139 -15.93 -28.88 -0.08
N CYS A 140 -16.46 -29.43 -1.17
CA CYS A 140 -17.45 -28.79 -2.05
C CYS A 140 -18.89 -29.28 -1.82
N GLU A 141 -19.18 -29.99 -0.73
CA GLU A 141 -20.53 -30.52 -0.43
C GLU A 141 -21.61 -29.43 -0.53
N ASN A 142 -21.33 -28.24 0.00
CA ASN A 142 -22.26 -27.10 0.02
C ASN A 142 -22.12 -26.16 -1.20
N ASN A 143 -21.28 -26.50 -2.18
CA ASN A 143 -21.10 -25.68 -3.38
C ASN A 143 -22.02 -26.16 -4.51
N HIS A 144 -23.18 -25.51 -4.66
CA HIS A 144 -24.18 -25.88 -5.67
C HIS A 144 -23.63 -25.92 -7.10
N LEU A 145 -22.73 -25.00 -7.47
CA LEU A 145 -22.14 -24.99 -8.81
C LEU A 145 -21.24 -26.21 -9.03
N PHE A 146 -20.47 -26.60 -8.02
CA PHE A 146 -19.69 -27.82 -8.07
C PHE A 146 -20.59 -29.05 -8.19
N GLN A 147 -21.62 -29.16 -7.33
CA GLN A 147 -22.53 -30.31 -7.31
C GLN A 147 -23.28 -30.48 -8.64
N SER A 148 -23.73 -29.38 -9.26
CA SER A 148 -24.52 -29.44 -10.50
C SER A 148 -23.69 -29.59 -11.78
N TYR A 149 -22.47 -29.03 -11.82
CA TYR A 149 -21.72 -28.93 -13.09
C TYR A 149 -20.40 -29.69 -13.11
N ILE A 150 -19.77 -29.91 -11.95
CA ILE A 150 -18.40 -30.42 -11.87
C ILE A 150 -18.35 -31.85 -11.33
N LYS A 151 -19.16 -32.16 -10.31
CA LYS A 151 -19.11 -33.44 -9.59
C LYS A 151 -19.15 -34.66 -10.51
N GLU A 152 -20.19 -34.80 -11.34
CA GLU A 152 -20.34 -35.96 -12.22
C GLU A 152 -19.13 -36.15 -13.17
N ARG A 153 -18.52 -35.06 -13.63
CA ARG A 153 -17.34 -35.10 -14.49
C ARG A 153 -16.08 -35.48 -13.72
N LEU A 154 -15.94 -34.98 -12.49
CA LEU A 154 -14.82 -35.33 -11.62
C LEU A 154 -14.90 -36.81 -11.21
N ASP A 155 -16.10 -37.31 -10.91
CA ASP A 155 -16.35 -38.72 -10.60
C ASP A 155 -15.99 -39.62 -11.78
N ALA A 156 -16.40 -39.24 -12.99
CA ALA A 156 -16.05 -39.96 -14.22
C ALA A 156 -14.53 -39.99 -14.46
N LEU A 157 -13.83 -38.87 -14.27
CA LEU A 157 -12.37 -38.82 -14.39
C LEU A 157 -11.67 -39.65 -13.32
N THR A 158 -12.15 -39.59 -12.08
CA THR A 158 -11.61 -40.37 -10.96
C THR A 158 -11.81 -41.87 -11.18
N GLY A 159 -12.95 -42.28 -11.74
CA GLY A 159 -13.20 -43.67 -12.11
C GLY A 159 -12.40 -44.16 -13.33
N GLN A 160 -12.01 -43.26 -14.24
CA GLN A 160 -11.27 -43.60 -15.46
C GLN A 160 -9.77 -43.82 -15.20
N PHE A 161 -9.18 -43.08 -14.27
CA PHE A 161 -7.75 -43.13 -13.98
C PHE A 161 -7.50 -43.64 -12.56
N ASP A 162 -6.70 -44.71 -12.46
CA ASP A 162 -6.33 -45.27 -11.16
C ASP A 162 -5.45 -44.31 -10.32
N LEU A 163 -5.24 -44.69 -9.06
CA LEU A 163 -4.58 -43.86 -8.05
C LEU A 163 -3.17 -43.38 -8.45
N LYS A 164 -2.49 -44.02 -9.40
CA LYS A 164 -1.11 -43.65 -9.78
C LYS A 164 -1.04 -42.39 -10.65
N TYR A 165 -2.18 -41.92 -11.17
CA TYR A 165 -2.29 -40.72 -11.99
C TYR A 165 -2.58 -39.46 -11.18
N TRP A 166 -2.89 -39.61 -9.89
CA TRP A 166 -3.25 -38.52 -9.00
C TRP A 166 -2.18 -38.32 -7.93
N PRO A 167 -1.94 -37.08 -7.46
CA PRO A 167 -1.03 -36.85 -6.36
C PRO A 167 -1.58 -37.49 -5.08
N SER A 168 -0.69 -37.97 -4.22
CA SER A 168 -1.07 -38.34 -2.86
C SER A 168 -1.46 -37.09 -2.05
N LEU A 169 -2.19 -37.28 -0.95
CA LEU A 169 -2.50 -36.19 -0.03
C LEU A 169 -1.22 -35.57 0.58
N SER A 170 -0.19 -36.38 0.84
CA SER A 170 1.10 -35.88 1.32
C SER A 170 1.80 -35.00 0.28
N GLN A 171 1.83 -35.42 -0.99
CA GLN A 171 2.38 -34.62 -2.10
C GLN A 171 1.60 -33.32 -2.29
N PHE A 172 0.27 -33.35 -2.19
CA PHE A 172 -0.56 -32.15 -2.26
C PHE A 172 -0.20 -31.14 -1.15
N LEU A 173 -0.01 -31.61 0.09
CA LEU A 173 0.41 -30.79 1.23
C LEU A 173 1.85 -30.29 1.11
N GLN A 174 2.76 -31.07 0.53
CA GLN A 174 4.13 -30.61 0.25
C GLN A 174 4.15 -29.44 -0.73
N VAL A 175 3.28 -29.44 -1.74
CA VAL A 175 3.16 -28.29 -2.67
C VAL A 175 2.69 -27.04 -1.93
N ILE A 176 1.69 -27.16 -1.04
CA ILE A 176 1.23 -26.04 -0.20
C ILE A 176 2.36 -25.54 0.71
N ALA A 177 3.13 -26.46 1.31
CA ALA A 177 4.25 -26.11 2.16
C ALA A 177 5.31 -25.31 1.39
N SER A 178 5.69 -25.79 0.20
CA SER A 178 6.64 -25.14 -0.69
C SER A 178 6.14 -23.79 -1.19
N ASP A 179 4.88 -23.68 -1.58
CA ASP A 179 4.27 -22.42 -2.03
C ASP A 179 4.36 -21.35 -0.93
N ALA A 180 3.95 -21.70 0.28
CA ALA A 180 4.02 -20.81 1.43
C ALA A 180 5.45 -20.46 1.85
N GLU A 181 6.40 -21.38 1.73
CA GLU A 181 7.83 -21.12 2.04
C GLU A 181 8.45 -20.08 1.09
N HIS A 182 8.03 -20.09 -0.18
CA HIS A 182 8.57 -19.21 -1.22
C HIS A 182 7.72 -17.96 -1.48
N ALA A 183 6.62 -17.78 -0.74
CA ALA A 183 5.71 -16.66 -0.92
C ALA A 183 6.37 -15.33 -0.55
N SER A 184 6.51 -14.43 -1.54
CA SER A 184 6.92 -13.04 -1.33
C SER A 184 5.74 -12.19 -0.87
N THR A 185 5.96 -11.32 0.13
CA THR A 185 5.00 -10.27 0.49
C THR A 185 5.29 -9.02 -0.33
N GLU A 186 4.43 -8.71 -1.29
CA GLU A 186 4.54 -7.53 -2.15
C GLU A 186 3.47 -6.50 -1.77
N ALA A 187 3.83 -5.22 -1.85
CA ALA A 187 2.88 -4.13 -1.65
C ALA A 187 1.98 -3.97 -2.89
N SER A 188 0.69 -3.71 -2.67
CA SER A 188 -0.29 -3.50 -3.74
C SER A 188 -0.11 -2.20 -4.53
N ASP A 189 0.66 -1.25 -3.99
CA ASP A 189 0.86 0.07 -4.57
C ASP A 189 2.24 0.67 -4.21
N PRO A 190 2.78 1.59 -5.04
CA PRO A 190 4.11 2.18 -4.83
C PRO A 190 4.26 2.96 -3.51
N LEU A 191 3.17 3.53 -3.00
CA LEU A 191 3.20 4.34 -1.78
C LEU A 191 3.37 3.44 -0.55
N THR A 192 2.62 2.34 -0.50
CA THR A 192 2.76 1.28 0.50
C THR A 192 4.15 0.62 0.40
N ALA A 193 4.68 0.41 -0.81
CA ALA A 193 6.03 -0.11 -1.01
C ALA A 193 7.10 0.82 -0.40
N ALA A 194 7.05 2.11 -0.74
CA ALA A 194 7.96 3.12 -0.20
C ALA A 194 7.86 3.25 1.33
N ALA A 195 6.63 3.22 1.87
CA ALA A 195 6.35 3.30 3.30
C ALA A 195 6.89 2.10 4.10
N THR A 196 6.87 0.91 3.52
CA THR A 196 7.23 -0.34 4.20
C THR A 196 8.66 -0.80 3.91
N ALA A 197 9.35 -0.23 2.91
CA ALA A 197 10.71 -0.61 2.52
C ALA A 197 11.76 -0.44 3.63
N ALA A 198 11.67 0.63 4.43
CA ALA A 198 12.64 0.91 5.50
C ALA A 198 12.17 0.41 6.88
N ALA A 199 13.10 -0.02 7.73
CA ALA A 199 12.80 -0.50 9.09
C ALA A 199 12.16 0.57 10.02
N ARG A 200 12.33 1.87 9.72
CA ARG A 200 11.74 3.00 10.48
C ARG A 200 11.06 3.98 9.51
N PRO A 201 9.92 4.60 9.86
CA PRO A 201 9.36 5.66 9.04
C PRO A 201 10.36 6.81 9.06
N SER A 202 10.88 7.19 7.90
CA SER A 202 11.86 8.27 7.82
C SER A 202 11.28 9.48 7.12
N ARG A 203 11.68 10.68 7.55
CA ARG A 203 11.32 11.92 6.85
C ARG A 203 11.79 11.87 5.38
N ALA A 204 12.88 11.15 5.10
CA ALA A 204 13.43 11.00 3.77
C ALA A 204 12.44 10.30 2.83
N ASP A 205 11.76 9.26 3.31
CA ASP A 205 10.84 8.49 2.49
C ASP A 205 9.53 9.26 2.21
N PHE A 206 9.07 10.12 3.14
CA PHE A 206 8.02 11.11 2.83
C PHE A 206 8.43 12.01 1.66
N PHE A 207 9.64 12.58 1.71
CA PHE A 207 10.12 13.44 0.63
C PHE A 207 10.25 12.68 -0.69
N LYS A 208 10.69 11.41 -0.67
CA LYS A 208 10.70 10.56 -1.87
C LYS A 208 9.30 10.37 -2.45
N ALA A 209 8.33 9.99 -1.62
CA ALA A 209 6.94 9.83 -2.04
C ALA A 209 6.37 11.14 -2.60
N LEU A 210 6.64 12.27 -1.94
CA LEU A 210 6.21 13.59 -2.42
C LEU A 210 6.88 13.96 -3.76
N PHE A 211 8.17 13.65 -3.94
CA PHE A 211 8.87 13.91 -5.20
C PHE A 211 8.33 13.04 -6.34
N ALA A 212 8.10 11.75 -6.09
CA ALA A 212 7.48 10.85 -7.06
C ALA A 212 6.06 11.31 -7.44
N ALA A 213 5.24 11.70 -6.46
CA ALA A 213 3.90 12.21 -6.71
C ALA A 213 3.90 13.51 -7.54
N ILE A 214 4.85 14.41 -7.29
CA ILE A 214 5.04 15.64 -8.10
C ILE A 214 5.48 15.27 -9.52
N GLU A 215 6.40 14.32 -9.68
CA GLU A 215 6.92 13.91 -10.98
C GLU A 215 5.85 13.22 -11.83
N GLU A 216 5.09 12.26 -11.29
CA GLU A 216 3.96 11.62 -11.98
C GLU A 216 2.91 12.62 -12.45
N ASN A 217 2.74 13.72 -11.72
CA ASN A 217 1.78 14.77 -12.05
C ASN A 217 2.39 15.93 -12.84
N SER A 218 3.64 15.80 -13.30
CA SER A 218 4.29 16.77 -14.17
C SER A 218 3.72 16.73 -15.58
N ALA A 219 3.81 17.85 -16.31
CA ALA A 219 3.42 17.92 -17.72
C ALA A 219 4.21 16.95 -18.61
N GLU A 220 5.39 16.47 -18.17
CA GLU A 220 6.17 15.46 -18.90
C GLU A 220 5.52 14.07 -18.80
N ASN A 221 4.76 13.83 -17.72
CA ASN A 221 3.99 12.61 -17.46
C ASN A 221 2.47 12.80 -17.67
N PHE A 222 2.07 13.72 -18.56
CA PHE A 222 0.67 14.03 -18.88
C PHE A 222 -0.16 14.57 -17.69
N GLY A 223 0.49 15.06 -16.64
CA GLY A 223 -0.15 15.66 -15.48
C GLY A 223 -0.45 17.16 -15.64
N GLN A 224 -0.99 17.75 -14.56
CA GLN A 224 -1.45 19.14 -14.52
C GLN A 224 -0.41 20.13 -13.97
N LEU A 225 0.74 19.66 -13.48
CA LEU A 225 1.81 20.53 -13.02
C LEU A 225 2.65 21.05 -14.20
N PRO A 226 3.07 22.33 -14.21
CA PRO A 226 3.82 22.90 -15.32
C PRO A 226 5.15 22.17 -15.56
N LYS A 227 5.60 22.16 -16.82
CA LYS A 227 6.90 21.58 -17.19
C LYS A 227 8.03 22.26 -16.41
N GLY A 228 8.92 21.45 -15.83
CA GLY A 228 10.03 21.94 -15.00
C GLY A 228 9.61 22.57 -13.66
N PHE A 229 8.37 22.33 -13.21
CA PHE A 229 7.92 22.79 -11.91
C PHE A 229 8.82 22.24 -10.79
N LYS A 230 9.37 23.16 -9.99
CA LYS A 230 10.23 22.79 -8.86
C LYS A 230 10.14 23.83 -7.77
N LEU A 231 9.84 23.41 -6.55
CA LEU A 231 9.88 24.25 -5.36
C LEU A 231 11.29 24.34 -4.77
N SER A 232 11.57 25.42 -4.06
CA SER A 232 12.76 25.57 -3.24
C SER A 232 12.81 24.49 -2.14
N ASP A 233 14.02 24.16 -1.72
CA ASP A 233 14.23 23.18 -0.65
C ASP A 233 13.64 23.68 0.69
N SER A 234 13.67 25.00 0.93
CA SER A 234 13.06 25.64 2.10
C SER A 234 11.54 25.58 2.10
N THR A 235 10.89 25.74 0.94
CA THR A 235 9.44 25.64 0.83
C THR A 235 8.97 24.21 1.09
N LEU A 236 9.66 23.22 0.51
CA LEU A 236 9.37 21.81 0.78
C LEU A 236 9.58 21.44 2.26
N ALA A 237 10.64 21.95 2.88
CA ALA A 237 10.88 21.75 4.30
C ALA A 237 9.75 22.33 5.16
N SER A 238 9.33 23.57 4.86
CA SER A 238 8.25 24.26 5.59
C SER A 238 6.92 23.51 5.47
N LEU A 239 6.56 23.08 4.25
CA LEU A 239 5.35 22.28 4.00
C LEU A 239 5.39 20.96 4.76
N ALA A 240 6.51 20.22 4.67
CA ALA A 240 6.68 18.93 5.34
C ALA A 240 6.59 19.04 6.86
N ASN A 241 7.23 20.05 7.46
CA ASN A 241 7.16 20.28 8.91
C ASN A 241 5.73 20.53 9.38
N CYS A 242 4.94 21.27 8.60
CA CYS A 242 3.54 21.56 8.94
C CYS A 242 2.62 20.35 8.73
N VAL A 243 2.80 19.56 7.65
CA VAL A 243 1.91 18.42 7.39
C VAL A 243 2.19 17.22 8.30
N LEU A 244 3.46 17.01 8.68
CA LEU A 244 3.88 15.86 9.50
C LEU A 244 3.89 16.16 11.00
N ASP A 245 3.66 17.42 11.40
CA ASP A 245 3.63 17.86 12.80
C ASP A 245 4.90 17.41 13.57
N PHE A 246 6.07 17.63 12.97
CA PHE A 246 7.32 17.25 13.59
C PHE A 246 7.57 18.08 14.85
N GLY A 247 8.03 17.41 15.91
CA GLY A 247 8.54 18.09 17.10
C GLY A 247 9.73 18.99 16.77
N PRO A 248 10.07 19.95 17.65
CA PRO A 248 11.11 20.96 17.39
C PRO A 248 12.49 20.36 17.07
N ASP A 249 12.80 19.17 17.59
CA ASP A 249 14.06 18.46 17.34
C ASP A 249 14.08 17.70 16.01
N ASP A 250 12.92 17.49 15.38
CA ASP A 250 12.74 16.68 14.18
C ASP A 250 12.38 17.51 12.93
N LEU A 251 12.53 18.84 12.99
CA LEU A 251 12.26 19.73 11.87
C LEU A 251 13.24 19.47 10.70
N ALA A 252 12.69 19.44 9.48
CA ALA A 252 13.48 19.47 8.27
C ALA A 252 13.88 20.91 7.93
N ASP A 253 15.13 21.09 7.49
CA ASP A 253 15.61 22.34 6.94
C ASP A 253 15.87 22.20 5.42
N GLY A 254 16.09 23.33 4.75
CA GLY A 254 16.38 23.32 3.31
C GLY A 254 17.64 22.51 2.97
N ALA A 255 18.65 22.48 3.85
CA ALA A 255 19.87 21.71 3.61
C ALA A 255 19.61 20.19 3.61
N TYR A 256 18.74 19.71 4.49
CA TYR A 256 18.30 18.32 4.53
C TYR A 256 17.59 17.92 3.24
N VAL A 257 16.61 18.73 2.80
CA VAL A 257 15.86 18.48 1.56
C VAL A 257 16.78 18.50 0.33
N LYS A 258 17.74 19.43 0.29
CA LYS A 258 18.73 19.49 -0.79
C LYS A 258 19.56 18.21 -0.91
N ARG A 259 20.02 17.67 0.22
CA ARG A 259 20.79 16.39 0.25
C ARG A 259 19.96 15.22 -0.26
N LEU A 260 18.67 15.17 0.08
CA LEU A 260 17.77 14.13 -0.42
C LEU A 260 17.60 14.20 -1.94
N ARG A 261 17.31 15.38 -2.49
CA ARG A 261 17.19 15.57 -3.94
C ARG A 261 18.47 15.19 -4.72
N GLN A 262 19.64 15.42 -4.13
CA GLN A 262 20.91 15.01 -4.74
C GLN A 262 21.06 13.49 -4.78
N ARG A 263 20.63 12.79 -3.72
CA ARG A 263 20.64 11.33 -3.64
C ARG A 263 19.69 10.68 -4.65
N GLU A 264 18.45 11.17 -4.77
CA GLU A 264 17.51 10.61 -5.76
C GLU A 264 18.05 10.68 -7.19
N ARG A 265 18.63 11.82 -7.58
CA ARG A 265 19.27 12.01 -8.90
C ARG A 265 20.48 11.12 -9.17
N SER A 266 21.13 10.61 -8.13
CA SER A 266 22.28 9.72 -8.27
C SER A 266 21.88 8.25 -8.31
N VAL A 267 20.65 7.91 -7.93
CA VAL A 267 20.09 6.55 -8.03
C VAL A 267 19.47 6.31 -9.42
N GLU A 268 19.02 7.36 -10.12
CA GLU A 268 18.50 7.29 -11.50
C GLU A 268 19.59 7.24 -12.59
N LYS A 269 20.88 7.21 -12.23
CA LYS A 269 22.02 7.10 -13.15
C LYS A 269 22.71 5.75 -13.05
#